data_AF-A0A535W3V2-F1
#
_entry.id   AF-A0A535W3V2-F1
#
_cell.length_a   1.000
_cell.length_b   1.000
_cell.length_c   1.000
_cell.angle_alpha   90.00
_cell.angle_beta   90.00
_cell.angle_gamma   90.00
#
_symmetry.space_group_name_H-M   'P 1'
#
loop_
_entity.id
_entity.type
_entity.pdbx_description
1 polymer ?
#
loop_
_entity_poly.entity_id
_entity_poly.type
_entity_poly.pdbx_seq_one_letter_code
_entity_poly.pdbx_strand_id
1 'polypeptide(L)'
;MPVPEPTRRSDLSAIPSFLRKLGGDAPTPADATPTAPATRRALPRPTTPAERPDDARIDPPLDPASLPMPSLSRRRVVTAAGVLLAGLLTLSFVRQVGEATAASDRAAELRAANAALRDEVARLQLDVGHVQDLHFIQLQGRAFGLGGKGEIPFALGAGASALEANAAGSAAVRLGAPVRPTSPLDAWLEVLFGAGG
;
A
#
# COMPACT_ATOMS: atom_id res chain seq x y z
N MET A 1 6.63 -32.46 33.08
CA MET A 1 5.70 -31.46 32.51
C MET A 1 6.22 -31.06 31.14
N PRO A 2 5.58 -31.47 30.03
CA PRO A 2 6.01 -31.10 28.69
C PRO A 2 5.75 -29.61 28.43
N VAL A 3 6.76 -28.93 27.91
CA VAL A 3 6.74 -27.50 27.53
C VAL A 3 5.95 -27.37 26.22
N PRO A 4 4.97 -26.46 26.09
CA PRO A 4 4.31 -26.23 24.82
C PRO A 4 5.28 -25.56 23.82
N GLU A 5 5.43 -26.15 22.64
CA GLU A 5 6.14 -25.55 21.51
C GLU A 5 5.51 -24.21 21.12
N PRO A 6 6.29 -23.14 20.89
CA PRO A 6 5.77 -21.95 20.25
C PRO A 6 5.50 -22.26 18.78
N THR A 7 4.22 -22.23 18.40
CA THR A 7 3.77 -22.32 17.01
C THR A 7 4.30 -21.13 16.21
N ARG A 8 5.46 -21.33 15.60
CA ARG A 8 6.11 -20.40 14.67
C ARG A 8 5.35 -20.39 13.33
N ARG A 9 4.07 -19.99 13.33
CA ARG A 9 3.36 -19.66 12.09
C ARG A 9 3.83 -18.29 11.63
N SER A 10 4.79 -18.29 10.71
CA SER A 10 5.18 -17.11 9.95
C SER A 10 3.94 -16.48 9.33
N ASP A 11 3.54 -15.33 9.86
CA ASP A 11 2.39 -14.58 9.37
C ASP A 11 2.78 -13.86 8.07
N LEU A 12 2.79 -14.63 6.97
CA LEU A 12 3.11 -14.18 5.62
C LEU A 12 2.03 -13.25 5.02
N SER A 13 1.01 -12.92 5.81
CA SER A 13 -0.07 -11.99 5.46
C SER A 13 0.39 -10.53 5.44
N ALA A 14 1.44 -10.18 6.19
CA ALA A 14 2.01 -8.84 6.23
C ALA A 14 2.90 -8.50 5.02
N ILE A 15 3.24 -9.47 4.18
CA ILE A 15 4.10 -9.26 3.01
C ILE A 15 3.23 -8.80 1.82
N PRO A 16 3.51 -7.64 1.21
CA PRO A 16 2.82 -7.16 0.03
C PRO A 16 2.82 -8.20 -1.10
N SER A 17 1.67 -8.39 -1.74
CA SER A 17 1.43 -9.46 -2.73
C SER A 17 2.38 -9.44 -3.93
N PHE A 18 2.92 -8.27 -4.29
CA PHE A 18 3.86 -8.13 -5.41
C PHE A 18 5.26 -8.71 -5.11
N LEU A 19 5.68 -8.78 -3.84
CA LEU A 19 6.96 -9.40 -3.45
C LEU A 19 6.88 -10.93 -3.41
N ARG A 20 5.69 -11.50 -3.21
CA ARG A 20 5.46 -12.95 -3.23
C ARG A 20 5.67 -13.57 -4.61
N LYS A 21 5.50 -12.77 -5.68
CA LYS A 21 5.54 -13.25 -7.06
C LYS A 21 6.96 -13.38 -7.63
N LEU A 22 7.97 -12.72 -7.05
CA LEU A 22 9.35 -12.79 -7.54
C LEU A 22 10.16 -14.01 -7.06
N GLY A 23 9.69 -14.73 -6.02
CA GLY A 23 10.43 -15.85 -5.42
C GLY A 23 10.20 -17.21 -6.08
N GLY A 24 9.28 -17.32 -7.05
CA GLY A 24 8.88 -18.61 -7.65
C GLY A 24 9.67 -19.03 -8.89
N ASP A 25 10.35 -18.10 -9.56
CA ASP A 25 10.98 -18.33 -10.88
C ASP A 25 12.49 -18.09 -10.87
N ALA A 26 13.18 -18.34 -9.76
CA ALA A 26 14.64 -18.34 -9.74
C ALA A 26 15.18 -19.70 -10.23
N PRO A 27 15.76 -19.82 -11.43
CA PRO A 27 16.43 -21.05 -11.84
C PRO A 27 17.74 -21.23 -11.06
N THR A 28 17.93 -22.45 -10.56
CA THR A 28 19.16 -22.96 -9.93
C THR A 28 20.39 -22.74 -10.84
N PRO A 29 21.51 -22.17 -10.34
CA PRO A 29 22.70 -21.94 -11.16
C PRO A 29 23.58 -23.19 -11.17
N ALA A 30 23.29 -24.14 -12.06
CA ALA A 30 24.19 -25.23 -12.38
C ALA A 30 23.96 -25.66 -13.84
N ASP A 31 24.53 -24.89 -14.76
CA ASP A 31 25.13 -25.35 -16.04
C ASP A 31 25.27 -24.14 -16.97
N ALA A 32 26.43 -23.47 -16.87
CA ALA A 32 26.86 -22.50 -17.85
C ALA A 32 27.77 -23.22 -18.87
N THR A 33 27.31 -23.36 -20.11
CA THR A 33 28.21 -23.43 -21.27
C THR A 33 27.57 -22.63 -22.43
N PRO A 34 28.34 -21.79 -23.15
CA PRO A 34 27.79 -20.73 -23.99
C PRO A 34 27.74 -21.15 -25.47
N THR A 35 26.58 -20.98 -26.11
CA THR A 35 26.46 -21.10 -27.58
C THR A 35 25.48 -20.07 -28.14
N ALA A 36 26.05 -19.01 -28.72
CA ALA A 36 25.73 -18.37 -29.99
C ALA A 36 24.28 -17.85 -30.30
N PRO A 37 24.15 -16.86 -31.19
CA PRO A 37 23.13 -15.82 -31.11
C PRO A 37 21.76 -16.22 -31.64
N ALA A 38 20.72 -15.63 -31.04
CA ALA A 38 19.34 -15.79 -31.43
C ALA A 38 19.11 -15.45 -32.92
N THR A 39 18.72 -16.48 -33.64
CA THR A 39 18.23 -16.51 -35.02
C THR A 39 17.16 -15.45 -35.27
N ARG A 40 17.34 -14.70 -36.36
CA ARG A 40 16.40 -13.71 -36.90
C ARG A 40 15.01 -14.33 -37.04
N ARG A 41 14.00 -13.74 -36.38
CA ARG A 41 12.58 -14.04 -36.63
C ARG A 41 12.25 -13.72 -38.09
N ALA A 42 11.98 -14.76 -38.88
CA ALA A 42 11.39 -14.66 -40.20
C ALA A 42 9.97 -14.07 -40.08
N LEU A 43 9.65 -13.08 -40.91
CA LEU A 43 8.29 -12.56 -41.04
C LEU A 43 7.39 -13.64 -41.69
N PRO A 44 6.14 -13.81 -41.24
CA PRO A 44 5.19 -14.68 -41.93
C PRO A 44 4.76 -14.02 -43.25
N ARG A 45 4.85 -14.79 -44.34
CA ARG A 45 4.37 -14.43 -45.66
C ARG A 45 2.87 -14.78 -45.73
N PRO A 46 1.93 -13.84 -45.90
CA PRO A 46 0.55 -14.21 -46.14
C PRO A 46 0.40 -14.75 -47.56
N THR A 47 -0.07 -15.99 -47.66
CA THR A 47 -0.58 -16.61 -48.87
C THR A 47 -1.88 -15.94 -49.29
N THR A 48 -1.94 -15.46 -50.53
CA THR A 48 -3.16 -15.03 -51.21
C THR A 48 -4.10 -16.22 -51.42
N PRO A 49 -5.40 -16.05 -51.18
CA PRO A 49 -6.40 -16.57 -52.10
C PRO A 49 -7.22 -15.41 -52.69
N ALA A 50 -7.42 -15.48 -54.00
CA ALA A 50 -8.42 -14.68 -54.72
C ALA A 50 -9.82 -15.12 -54.26
N GLU A 51 -10.77 -14.19 -54.16
CA GLU A 51 -12.05 -14.20 -54.92
C GLU A 51 -12.91 -12.97 -54.53
N ARG A 52 -13.39 -12.27 -55.56
CA ARG A 52 -14.43 -11.22 -55.53
C ARG A 52 -15.67 -11.86 -56.16
N PRO A 53 -16.86 -11.70 -55.57
CA PRO A 53 -17.91 -10.85 -56.17
C PRO A 53 -18.47 -9.89 -55.10
N ASP A 54 -18.38 -8.58 -55.32
CA ASP A 54 -19.49 -7.72 -55.77
C ASP A 54 -20.60 -7.51 -54.73
N ASP A 55 -20.97 -6.24 -54.60
CA ASP A 55 -22.13 -5.69 -53.88
C ASP A 55 -22.07 -5.54 -52.36
N ALA A 56 -21.11 -4.72 -51.89
CA ALA A 56 -21.34 -3.88 -50.72
C ALA A 56 -21.45 -2.42 -51.18
N ARG A 57 -22.65 -2.09 -51.68
CA ARG A 57 -23.29 -0.78 -51.72
C ARG A 57 -22.36 0.38 -51.34
N ILE A 58 -21.70 0.96 -52.34
CA ILE A 58 -21.18 2.32 -52.22
C ILE A 58 -22.43 3.18 -52.17
N ASP A 59 -22.86 3.57 -50.97
CA ASP A 59 -23.81 4.66 -50.85
C ASP A 59 -23.21 5.84 -51.61
N PRO A 60 -23.98 6.49 -52.52
CA PRO A 60 -23.46 7.60 -53.30
C PRO A 60 -22.90 8.64 -52.32
N PRO A 61 -21.76 9.28 -52.63
CA PRO A 61 -21.24 10.36 -51.81
C PRO A 61 -22.39 11.35 -51.65
N LEU A 62 -22.85 11.53 -50.40
CA LEU A 62 -23.91 12.48 -50.05
C LEU A 62 -23.64 13.78 -50.79
N ASP A 63 -24.42 14.04 -51.83
CA ASP A 63 -24.21 15.19 -52.69
C ASP A 63 -24.53 16.44 -51.87
N PRO A 64 -23.54 17.27 -51.53
CA PRO A 64 -23.77 18.47 -50.72
C PRO A 64 -24.64 19.51 -51.44
N ALA A 65 -24.96 19.30 -52.73
CA ALA A 65 -25.93 20.10 -53.47
C ALA A 65 -27.40 19.69 -53.24
N SER A 66 -27.66 18.52 -52.63
CA SER A 66 -29.02 18.00 -52.41
C SER A 66 -29.62 18.39 -51.05
N LEU A 67 -28.81 18.94 -50.15
CA LEU A 67 -29.30 19.57 -48.91
C LEU A 67 -29.58 21.05 -49.21
N PRO A 68 -30.78 21.58 -48.92
CA PRO A 68 -31.07 23.00 -48.98
C PRO A 68 -30.39 23.70 -47.80
N MET A 69 -29.07 23.60 -47.72
CA MET A 69 -28.25 24.42 -46.85
C MET A 69 -27.67 25.55 -47.70
N PRO A 70 -27.81 26.82 -47.27
CA PRO A 70 -27.31 27.96 -48.01
C PRO A 70 -25.82 27.77 -48.28
N SER A 71 -25.45 27.69 -49.56
CA SER A 71 -24.10 27.41 -50.07
C SER A 71 -22.97 27.75 -49.08
N LEU A 72 -22.42 26.73 -48.44
CA LEU A 72 -21.23 26.86 -47.61
C LEU A 72 -20.06 27.23 -48.53
N SER A 73 -19.73 28.52 -48.62
CA SER A 73 -18.55 28.93 -49.37
C SER A 73 -17.32 28.16 -48.86
N ARG A 74 -16.41 27.75 -49.76
CA ARG A 74 -15.15 27.06 -49.39
C ARG A 74 -14.44 27.75 -48.21
N ARG A 75 -14.55 29.08 -48.15
CA ARG A 75 -14.01 29.90 -47.08
C ARG A 75 -14.63 29.55 -45.72
N ARG A 76 -15.96 29.39 -45.62
CA ARG A 76 -16.67 29.00 -44.39
C ARG A 76 -16.31 27.59 -43.92
N VAL A 77 -16.12 26.64 -44.84
CA VAL A 77 -15.70 25.26 -44.49
C VAL A 77 -14.29 25.25 -43.91
N VAL A 78 -13.36 26.01 -44.50
CA VAL A 78 -12.00 26.16 -43.96
C VAL A 78 -12.02 26.82 -42.57
N THR A 79 -12.85 27.86 -42.37
CA THR A 79 -12.99 28.48 -41.05
C THR A 79 -13.55 27.50 -40.03
N ALA A 80 -14.60 26.73 -40.37
CA ALA A 80 -15.19 25.74 -39.49
C ALA A 80 -14.20 24.62 -39.12
N ALA A 81 -13.44 24.12 -40.10
CA ALA A 81 -12.39 23.14 -39.86
C ALA A 81 -11.26 23.69 -38.97
N GLY A 82 -10.85 24.95 -39.18
CA GLY A 82 -9.86 25.61 -38.34
C GLY A 82 -10.32 25.78 -36.89
N VAL A 83 -11.58 26.18 -36.69
CA VAL A 83 -12.17 26.30 -35.34
C VAL A 83 -12.25 24.93 -34.66
N LEU A 84 -12.66 23.89 -35.38
CA LEU A 84 -12.71 22.52 -34.86
C LEU A 84 -11.31 22.05 -34.45
N LEU A 85 -10.30 22.26 -35.30
CA LEU A 85 -8.93 21.88 -35.02
C LEU A 85 -8.38 22.62 -33.80
N ALA A 86 -8.61 23.94 -33.71
CA ALA A 86 -8.21 24.74 -32.56
C ALA A 86 -8.89 24.27 -31.26
N GLY A 87 -10.17 23.92 -31.35
CA GLY A 87 -10.92 23.32 -30.24
C GLY A 87 -10.33 21.99 -29.78
N LEU A 88 -10.04 21.08 -30.71
CA LEU A 88 -9.40 19.79 -30.42
C LEU A 88 -8.02 19.94 -29.80
N LEU A 89 -7.22 20.90 -30.29
CA LEU A 89 -5.91 21.20 -29.73
C LEU A 89 -6.02 21.68 -28.29
N THR A 90 -6.92 22.66 -28.05
CA THR A 90 -7.16 23.22 -26.72
C THR A 90 -7.63 22.14 -25.74
N LEU A 91 -8.57 21.29 -26.15
CA LEU A 91 -9.05 20.17 -25.33
C LEU A 91 -7.92 19.19 -24.98
N SER A 92 -7.04 18.91 -25.94
CA SER A 92 -5.89 18.02 -25.74
C SER A 92 -4.87 18.61 -24.76
N PHE A 93 -4.59 19.91 -24.86
CA PHE A 93 -3.71 20.62 -23.92
C PHE A 93 -4.29 20.62 -22.50
N VAL A 94 -5.57 20.93 -22.33
CA VAL A 94 -6.22 20.88 -21.01
C VAL A 94 -6.11 19.48 -20.40
N ARG A 95 -6.34 18.43 -21.21
CA ARG A 95 -6.20 17.04 -20.76
C ARG A 95 -4.75 16.71 -20.37
N GLN A 96 -3.77 17.08 -21.19
CA GLN A 96 -2.35 16.83 -20.92
C GLN A 96 -1.86 17.56 -19.66
N VAL A 97 -2.29 18.81 -19.46
CA VAL A 97 -1.98 19.57 -18.24
C VAL A 97 -2.62 18.90 -17.02
N GLY A 98 -3.87 18.44 -17.12
CA GLY A 98 -4.52 17.70 -16.04
C GLY A 98 -3.80 16.40 -15.67
N GLU A 99 -3.40 15.60 -16.67
CA GLU A 99 -2.62 14.38 -16.46
C GLU A 99 -1.23 14.67 -15.87
N ALA A 100 -0.56 15.74 -16.32
CA ALA A 100 0.74 16.16 -15.80
C ALA A 100 0.66 16.65 -14.34
N THR A 101 -0.36 17.42 -13.99
CA THR A 101 -0.61 17.86 -12.61
C THR A 101 -0.92 16.67 -11.71
N ALA A 102 -1.83 15.78 -12.12
CA ALA A 102 -2.16 14.58 -11.36
C ALA A 102 -0.94 13.67 -11.14
N ALA A 103 -0.07 13.52 -12.15
CA ALA A 103 1.18 12.79 -12.02
C ALA A 103 2.15 13.47 -11.04
N SER A 104 2.22 14.80 -11.06
CA SER A 104 3.06 15.60 -10.17
C SER A 104 2.59 15.51 -8.71
N ASP A 105 1.29 15.62 -8.47
CA ASP A 105 0.67 15.50 -7.16
C ASP A 105 0.90 14.11 -6.56
N ARG A 106 0.67 13.06 -7.37
CA ARG A 106 0.95 11.68 -6.96
C ARG A 106 2.42 11.46 -6.64
N ALA A 107 3.33 12.06 -7.41
CA ALA A 107 4.75 11.98 -7.11
C ALA A 107 5.11 12.72 -5.82
N ALA A 108 4.46 13.86 -5.52
CA ALA A 108 4.65 14.59 -4.27
C ALA A 108 4.14 13.78 -3.07
N GLU A 109 2.95 13.19 -3.18
CA GLU A 109 2.35 12.32 -2.17
C GLU A 109 3.26 11.12 -1.86
N LEU A 110 3.76 10.42 -2.89
CA LEU A 110 4.68 9.29 -2.71
C LEU A 110 5.99 9.71 -2.03
N ARG A 111 6.52 10.90 -2.33
CA ARG A 111 7.72 11.41 -1.64
C ARG A 111 7.45 11.69 -0.17
N ALA A 112 6.31 12.29 0.15
CA ALA A 112 5.89 12.55 1.54
C ALA A 112 5.69 11.24 2.33
N ALA A 113 5.01 10.26 1.73
CA ALA A 113 4.81 8.95 2.35
C ALA A 113 6.14 8.22 2.60
N ASN A 114 7.06 8.24 1.63
CA ASN A 114 8.39 7.65 1.80
C ASN A 114 9.22 8.37 2.88
N ALA A 115 9.09 9.69 3.04
CA ALA A 115 9.74 10.42 4.11
C ALA A 115 9.22 9.96 5.49
N ALA A 116 7.89 9.90 5.66
CA ALA A 116 7.29 9.42 6.90
C ALA A 116 7.70 7.97 7.25
N LEU A 117 7.74 7.08 6.27
CA LEU A 117 8.21 5.70 6.43
C LEU A 117 9.68 5.63 6.88
N ARG A 118 10.55 6.51 6.35
CA ARG A 118 11.95 6.57 6.77
C ARG A 118 12.10 7.02 8.21
N ASP A 119 11.31 8.01 8.62
CA ASP A 119 11.31 8.50 10.00
C ASP A 119 10.83 7.42 10.97
N GLU A 120 9.79 6.67 10.59
CA GLU A 120 9.29 5.55 11.38
C GLU A 120 10.31 4.42 11.50
N VAL A 121 10.98 4.05 10.41
CA VAL A 121 12.06 3.05 10.43
C VAL A 121 13.21 3.52 11.30
N ALA A 122 13.61 4.79 11.22
CA ALA A 122 14.67 5.34 12.06
C ALA A 122 14.29 5.27 13.55
N ARG A 123 13.05 5.60 13.90
CA ARG A 123 12.53 5.46 15.27
C ARG A 123 12.56 4.01 15.74
N LEU A 124 12.03 3.09 14.94
CA LEU A 124 12.00 1.65 15.27
C LEU A 124 13.41 1.07 15.44
N GLN A 125 14.37 1.52 14.64
CA GLN A 125 15.77 1.11 14.78
C GLN A 125 16.37 1.57 16.12
N LEU A 126 16.05 2.79 16.57
CA LEU A 126 16.45 3.26 17.90
C LEU A 126 15.82 2.40 19.00
N ASP A 127 14.53 2.09 18.89
CA ASP A 127 13.82 1.24 19.87
C ASP A 127 14.41 -0.17 19.94
N VAL A 128 14.71 -0.77 18.78
CA VAL A 128 15.39 -2.07 18.71
C VAL A 128 16.77 -2.00 19.36
N GLY A 129 17.52 -0.93 19.11
CA GLY A 129 18.81 -0.71 19.78
C GLY A 129 18.67 -0.67 21.30
N HIS A 130 17.63 -0.02 21.82
CA HIS A 130 17.37 0.04 23.26
C HIS A 130 16.98 -1.32 23.86
N VAL A 131 16.12 -2.08 23.17
CA VAL A 131 15.68 -3.41 23.64
C VAL A 131 16.81 -4.44 23.58
N GLN A 132 17.72 -4.31 22.60
CA GLN A 132 18.89 -5.19 22.48
C GLN A 132 20.03 -4.83 23.43
N ASP A 133 19.95 -3.69 24.14
CA ASP A 133 20.94 -3.31 25.13
C ASP A 133 21.04 -4.40 26.21
N LEU A 134 22.27 -4.85 26.46
CA LEU A 134 22.55 -5.86 27.48
C LEU A 134 22.03 -5.43 28.86
N HIS A 135 22.05 -4.12 29.17
CA HIS A 135 21.52 -3.61 30.42
C HIS A 135 20.00 -3.82 30.51
N PHE A 136 19.28 -3.55 29.43
CA PHE A 136 17.84 -3.81 29.35
C PHE A 136 17.53 -5.30 29.49
N ILE A 137 18.28 -6.16 28.80
CA ILE A 137 18.13 -7.63 28.90
C ILE A 137 18.39 -8.12 30.33
N GLN A 138 19.42 -7.60 30.99
CA GLN A 138 19.72 -7.94 32.39
C GLN A 138 18.59 -7.46 33.33
N LEU A 139 18.08 -6.25 33.12
CA LEU A 139 16.96 -5.71 33.90
C LEU A 139 15.71 -6.58 33.76
N GLN A 140 15.37 -7.01 32.54
CA GLN A 140 14.26 -7.93 32.32
C GLN A 140 14.54 -9.31 32.92
N GLY A 141 15.77 -9.82 32.76
CA GLY A 141 16.22 -11.06 33.38
C GLY A 141 16.03 -11.07 34.89
N ARG A 142 16.33 -9.95 35.58
CA ARG A 142 16.09 -9.79 37.03
C ARG A 142 14.63 -9.94 37.41
N ALA A 143 13.69 -9.41 36.60
CA ALA A 143 12.26 -9.57 36.86
C ALA A 143 11.80 -11.04 36.80
N PHE A 144 12.53 -11.90 36.07
CA PHE A 144 12.30 -13.34 35.98
C PHE A 144 13.23 -14.18 36.86
N GLY A 145 14.03 -13.56 37.74
CA GLY A 145 14.99 -14.27 38.60
C GLY A 145 16.23 -14.81 37.89
N LEU A 146 16.46 -14.41 36.63
CA LEU A 146 17.64 -14.75 35.81
C LEU A 146 18.75 -13.70 35.96
N GLY A 147 18.82 -13.03 37.11
CA GLY A 147 19.82 -11.99 37.40
C GLY A 147 21.23 -12.55 37.65
N GLY A 148 22.14 -11.67 38.06
CA GLY A 148 23.51 -12.04 38.40
C GLY A 148 23.61 -13.00 39.59
N LYS A 149 24.71 -13.74 39.70
CA LYS A 149 24.97 -14.63 40.86
C LYS A 149 25.03 -13.80 42.15
N GLY A 150 24.13 -14.07 43.08
CA GLY A 150 24.04 -13.36 44.37
C GLY A 150 23.17 -12.09 44.32
N GLU A 151 22.50 -11.82 43.21
CA GLU A 151 21.58 -10.70 43.08
C GLU A 151 20.26 -10.96 43.81
N ILE A 152 19.79 -9.97 44.58
CA ILE A 152 18.51 -10.04 45.29
C ILE A 152 17.42 -9.56 44.32
N PRO A 153 16.38 -10.37 44.04
CA PRO A 153 15.29 -9.96 43.18
C PRO A 153 14.54 -8.76 43.78
N PHE A 154 14.14 -7.80 42.95
CA PHE A 154 13.24 -6.73 43.35
C PHE A 154 11.83 -7.30 43.56
N ALA A 155 11.61 -7.90 44.72
CA ALA A 155 10.31 -8.40 45.16
C ALA A 155 9.83 -7.60 46.36
N LEU A 156 8.54 -7.28 46.40
CA LEU A 156 7.91 -6.76 47.59
C LEU A 156 7.94 -7.86 48.66
N GLY A 157 8.39 -7.52 49.87
CA GLY A 157 8.37 -8.45 51.00
C GLY A 157 6.94 -8.91 51.30
N ALA A 158 6.77 -10.11 51.85
CA ALA A 158 5.46 -10.72 52.09
C ALA A 158 4.49 -9.89 52.98
N GLY A 159 5.01 -8.90 53.71
CA GLY A 159 4.23 -7.95 54.52
C GLY A 159 4.20 -6.52 53.97
N ALA A 160 4.63 -6.29 52.73
CA ALA A 160 4.58 -4.96 52.11
C ALA A 160 3.12 -4.52 51.93
N SER A 161 2.82 -3.26 52.29
CA SER A 161 1.52 -2.66 52.03
C SER A 161 1.20 -2.69 50.53
N ALA A 162 -0.06 -3.01 50.20
CA ALA A 162 -0.51 -2.97 48.82
C ALA A 162 -0.32 -1.55 48.26
N LEU A 163 0.18 -1.45 47.02
CA LEU A 163 0.24 -0.17 46.33
C LEU A 163 -1.19 0.34 46.11
N GLU A 164 -1.36 1.65 46.29
CA GLU A 164 -2.61 2.35 45.95
C GLU A 164 -3.01 2.04 44.50
N ALA A 165 -4.32 1.96 44.23
CA ALA A 165 -4.82 1.52 42.93
C ALA A 165 -4.33 2.38 41.76
N ASN A 166 -4.09 3.67 41.99
CA ASN A 166 -3.59 4.63 41.00
C ASN A 166 -2.07 4.79 40.99
N ALA A 167 -1.33 4.09 41.86
CA ALA A 167 0.12 4.19 41.89
C ALA A 167 0.76 3.52 40.67
N ALA A 168 1.86 4.10 40.19
CA ALA A 168 2.66 3.48 39.14
C ALA A 168 3.17 2.09 39.60
N GLY A 169 2.93 1.06 38.79
CA GLY A 169 3.29 -0.32 39.14
C GLY A 169 2.27 -1.03 40.04
N SER A 170 1.14 -0.40 40.39
CA SER A 170 0.03 -1.08 41.06
C SER A 170 -0.53 -2.20 40.18
N ALA A 171 -1.09 -3.23 40.81
CA ALA A 171 -1.72 -4.33 40.07
C ALA A 171 -2.90 -3.86 39.20
N ALA A 172 -3.55 -2.74 39.56
CA ALA A 172 -4.68 -2.17 38.83
C ALA A 172 -4.27 -1.40 37.56
N VAL A 173 -3.02 -0.91 37.48
CA VAL A 173 -2.50 -0.14 36.32
C VAL A 173 -1.65 -1.02 35.37
N ARG A 174 -1.44 -2.30 35.71
CA ARG A 174 -0.69 -3.23 34.84
C ARG A 174 -1.39 -3.43 33.48
N LEU A 175 -0.59 -3.47 32.41
CA LEU A 175 -1.04 -3.91 31.09
C LEU A 175 -1.63 -5.33 31.21
N GLY A 176 -2.93 -5.46 30.92
CA GLY A 176 -3.68 -6.72 31.06
C GLY A 176 -4.39 -6.90 32.41
N ALA A 177 -4.36 -5.91 33.31
CA ALA A 177 -5.25 -5.89 34.47
C ALA A 177 -6.71 -5.93 33.97
N PRO A 178 -7.59 -6.75 34.59
CA PRO A 178 -8.99 -6.80 34.20
C PRO A 178 -9.60 -5.43 34.46
N VAL A 179 -9.73 -4.63 33.41
CA VAL A 179 -10.60 -3.46 33.42
C VAL A 179 -11.99 -4.02 33.66
N ARG A 180 -12.59 -3.67 34.81
CA ARG A 180 -13.98 -4.03 35.08
C ARG A 180 -14.78 -3.49 33.88
N PRO A 181 -15.41 -4.34 33.06
CA PRO A 181 -16.14 -3.86 31.91
C PRO A 181 -17.34 -3.07 32.46
N THR A 182 -17.25 -1.74 32.43
CA THR A 182 -18.42 -0.88 32.61
C THR A 182 -19.36 -1.22 31.47
N SER A 183 -20.62 -1.56 31.76
CA SER A 183 -21.54 -1.87 30.67
C SER A 183 -21.70 -0.61 29.81
N PRO A 184 -21.88 -0.73 28.49
CA PRO A 184 -22.10 0.43 27.64
C PRO A 184 -23.28 1.28 28.12
N LEU A 185 -24.30 0.66 28.71
CA LEU A 185 -25.44 1.35 29.30
C LEU A 185 -25.02 2.20 30.52
N ASP A 186 -24.20 1.66 31.42
CA ASP A 186 -23.71 2.41 32.59
C ASP A 186 -22.89 3.63 32.18
N ALA A 187 -22.05 3.50 31.13
CA ALA A 187 -21.30 4.62 30.57
C ALA A 187 -22.22 5.70 29.97
N TRP A 188 -23.29 5.29 29.27
CA TRP A 188 -24.28 6.23 28.75
C TRP A 188 -25.10 6.90 29.87
N LEU A 189 -25.47 6.15 30.91
CA LEU A 189 -26.17 6.69 32.05
C LEU A 189 -25.31 7.71 32.81
N GLU A 190 -24.02 7.44 32.99
CA GLU A 190 -23.07 8.38 33.60
C GLU A 190 -22.92 9.67 32.78
N VAL A 191 -22.89 9.57 31.45
CA VAL A 191 -22.85 10.75 30.56
C VAL A 191 -24.14 11.57 30.64
N LEU A 192 -25.29 10.90 30.78
CA LEU A 192 -26.60 11.57 30.78
C LEU A 192 -27.02 12.08 32.17
N PHE A 193 -26.58 11.42 33.25
CA PHE A 193 -27.08 11.65 34.61
C PHE A 193 -25.97 11.95 35.64
N GLY A 194 -24.68 11.83 35.28
CA GLY A 194 -23.53 12.05 36.16
C GLY A 194 -23.12 10.80 36.95
N ALA A 195 -21.91 10.83 37.52
CA ALA A 195 -21.34 9.71 38.28
C ALA A 195 -22.07 9.55 39.63
N GLY A 196 -22.88 8.49 39.76
CA GLY A 196 -23.52 8.07 41.02
C GLY A 196 -24.96 8.57 41.17
N GLY A 197 -25.91 7.74 40.73
CA GLY A 197 -27.27 7.71 41.27
C GLY A 197 -27.36 6.75 42.44
#